data_AF-A0AA48M040-F1
#
_entry.id   AF-A0AA48M040-F1
#
_cell.length_a   1.000
_cell.length_b   1.000
_cell.length_c   1.000
_cell.angle_alpha   90.00
_cell.angle_beta   90.00
_cell.angle_gamma   90.00
#
_symmetry.space_group_name_H-M   'P 1'
#
loop_
_entity.id
_entity.type
_entity.pdbx_description
1 polymer ?
#
loop_
_entity_poly.entity_id
_entity_poly.type
_entity_poly.pdbx_seq_one_letter_code
_entity_poly.pdbx_strand_id
1 'polypeptide(L)'
;MPLEHIDSDVIREENGFSFSMRVAGALQTVRVFVSDDALEADFNLTDEDDLRAQFDSERPEVEAVASEKYCLGRVAADGVVAITLSDVTKFIE
;
A
#
# COMPACT_ATOMS: atom_id res chain seq x y z
N MET A 1 7.27 9.35 -12.17
CA MET A 1 8.45 8.54 -11.82
C MET A 1 7.96 7.42 -10.93
N PRO A 2 8.37 6.16 -11.16
CA PRO A 2 7.88 5.03 -10.36
C PRO A 2 8.42 5.07 -8.94
N LEU A 3 7.73 4.37 -8.04
CA LEU A 3 8.21 4.09 -6.69
C LEU A 3 9.07 2.81 -6.71
N GLU A 4 10.15 2.82 -5.95
CA GLU A 4 11.05 1.69 -5.71
C GLU A 4 10.81 1.16 -4.29
N HIS A 5 10.79 -0.17 -4.19
CA HIS A 5 10.83 -0.86 -2.91
C HIS A 5 12.07 -0.43 -2.12
N ILE A 6 11.86 -0.16 -0.84
CA ILE A 6 12.93 0.01 0.13
C ILE A 6 12.63 -0.85 1.34
N ASP A 7 13.67 -1.36 1.97
CA ASP A 7 13.56 -1.98 3.27
C ASP A 7 13.17 -0.89 4.28
N SER A 8 11.91 -0.89 4.68
CA SER A 8 11.32 0.09 5.56
C SER A 8 10.35 -0.60 6.49
N ASP A 9 10.34 -0.15 7.74
CA ASP A 9 9.41 -0.64 8.75
C ASP A 9 7.97 -0.40 8.30
N VAL A 10 7.18 -1.47 8.40
CA VAL A 10 5.75 -1.43 8.16
C VAL A 10 5.07 -1.18 9.50
N ILE A 11 4.48 0.00 9.63
CA ILE A 11 3.81 0.51 10.81
C ILE A 11 2.33 0.09 10.76
N ARG A 12 1.82 -0.50 11.84
CA ARG A 12 0.38 -0.73 12.01
C ARG A 12 -0.30 0.58 12.39
N GLU A 13 -1.36 0.93 11.69
CA GLU A 13 -2.24 2.05 12.01
C GLU A 13 -3.66 1.56 12.32
N GLU A 14 -4.52 2.45 12.79
CA GLU A 14 -5.85 2.13 13.36
C GLU A 14 -6.77 1.36 12.38
N ASN A 15 -6.57 1.50 11.07
CA ASN A 15 -7.37 0.83 10.03
C ASN A 15 -6.50 0.38 8.82
N GLY A 16 -5.23 0.05 9.05
CA GLY A 16 -4.33 -0.32 7.96
C GLY A 16 -2.86 -0.49 8.32
N PHE A 17 -2.05 -0.66 7.27
CA PHE A 17 -0.59 -0.68 7.39
C PHE A 17 0.00 0.48 6.59
N SER A 18 0.98 1.17 7.16
CA SER A 18 1.76 2.17 6.45
C SER A 18 3.22 1.79 6.35
N PHE A 19 3.80 2.07 5.19
CA PHE A 19 5.21 1.83 4.92
C PHE A 19 5.75 2.91 3.98
N SER A 20 7.06 2.97 3.81
CA SER A 20 7.69 3.96 2.93
C SER A 20 8.20 3.29 1.66
N MET A 21 8.00 3.97 0.53
CA MET A 21 8.65 3.66 -0.74
C MET A 21 9.52 4.83 -1.17
N ARG A 22 10.52 4.59 -2.00
CA ARG A 22 11.40 5.65 -2.51
C ARG A 22 11.00 6.06 -3.93
N VAL A 23 11.07 7.33 -4.26
CA VAL A 23 10.86 7.77 -5.65
C VAL A 23 12.11 7.43 -6.47
N ALA A 24 11.94 6.72 -7.58
CA ALA A 24 13.03 6.33 -8.46
C ALA A 24 13.84 7.54 -8.93
N GLY A 25 15.15 7.49 -8.73
CA GLY A 25 16.06 8.59 -9.11
C GLY A 25 16.04 9.82 -8.18
N ALA A 26 15.31 9.78 -7.05
CA ALA A 26 15.33 10.82 -6.02
C ALA A 26 15.69 10.24 -4.64
N LEU A 27 16.03 11.13 -3.69
CA LEU A 27 16.18 10.78 -2.26
C LEU A 27 14.87 10.94 -1.47
N GLN A 28 13.80 11.33 -2.16
CA GLN A 28 12.49 11.50 -1.55
C GLN A 28 11.84 10.15 -1.31
N THR A 29 11.28 9.97 -0.11
CA THR A 29 10.40 8.86 0.22
C THR A 29 8.94 9.31 0.19
N VAL A 30 8.06 8.38 -0.12
CA VAL A 30 6.62 8.52 -0.18
C VAL A 30 6.04 7.50 0.77
N ARG A 31 5.15 7.96 1.65
CA ARG A 31 4.42 7.05 2.53
C ARG A 31 3.28 6.42 1.74
N VAL A 32 3.17 5.10 1.83
CA VAL A 32 2.06 4.30 1.32
C VAL A 32 1.25 3.85 2.52
N PHE A 33 -0.07 4.02 2.45
CA PHE A 33 -1.02 3.53 3.43
C PHE A 33 -1.93 2.52 2.75
N VAL A 34 -2.09 1.35 3.35
CA VAL A 34 -2.95 0.27 2.86
C VAL A 34 -4.02 0.04 3.88
N SER A 35 -5.28 0.26 3.51
CA SER A 35 -6.41 0.02 4.41
C SER A 35 -6.62 -1.47 4.64
N ASP A 36 -7.05 -1.85 5.84
CA ASP A 36 -7.42 -3.24 6.15
C ASP A 36 -8.49 -3.78 5.20
N ASP A 37 -9.47 -2.95 4.84
CA ASP A 37 -10.51 -3.28 3.85
C ASP A 37 -9.95 -3.71 2.49
N ALA A 38 -8.75 -3.24 2.12
CA ALA A 38 -8.08 -3.67 0.89
C ALA A 38 -7.45 -5.07 1.02
N LEU A 39 -7.07 -5.47 2.24
CA LEU A 39 -6.50 -6.79 2.56
C LEU A 39 -7.60 -7.81 2.92
N GLU A 40 -8.73 -7.34 3.45
CA GLU A 40 -9.86 -8.16 3.90
C GLU A 40 -10.78 -8.63 2.77
N ALA A 41 -10.51 -8.21 1.52
CA ALA A 41 -11.39 -8.39 0.36
C ALA A 41 -11.94 -9.83 0.19
N ASP A 42 -11.17 -10.85 0.59
CA ASP A 42 -11.52 -12.26 0.42
C ASP A 42 -11.87 -13.03 1.73
N PHE A 43 -11.45 -12.56 2.91
CA PHE A 43 -11.41 -13.44 4.10
C PHE A 43 -11.99 -12.90 5.42
N ASN A 44 -12.49 -11.66 5.47
CA ASN A 44 -13.09 -11.08 6.71
C ASN A 44 -12.13 -11.26 7.91
N LEU A 45 -10.88 -10.86 7.69
CA LEU A 45 -9.76 -11.10 8.59
C LEU A 45 -9.78 -10.08 9.73
N THR A 46 -10.29 -10.48 10.89
CA THR A 46 -10.33 -9.63 12.08
C THR A 46 -9.04 -9.64 12.90
N ASP A 47 -8.14 -10.58 12.63
CA ASP A 47 -6.91 -10.80 13.39
C ASP A 47 -5.72 -10.07 12.73
N GLU A 48 -4.97 -9.33 13.54
CA GLU A 48 -3.82 -8.53 13.06
C GLU A 48 -2.73 -9.40 12.42
N ASP A 49 -2.46 -10.59 12.98
CA ASP A 49 -1.47 -11.52 12.45
C ASP A 49 -1.86 -12.03 11.05
N ASP A 50 -3.14 -12.33 10.83
CA ASP A 50 -3.66 -12.74 9.53
C ASP A 50 -3.61 -11.59 8.51
N LEU A 51 -4.02 -10.37 8.92
CA LEU A 51 -3.90 -9.17 8.10
C LEU A 51 -2.45 -8.87 7.73
N ARG A 52 -1.51 -9.09 8.66
CA ARG A 52 -0.08 -8.90 8.43
C ARG A 52 0.47 -9.94 7.45
N ALA A 53 0.07 -11.20 7.60
CA ALA A 53 0.47 -12.28 6.69
C ALA A 53 -0.07 -12.04 5.27
N GLN A 54 -1.32 -11.61 5.17
CA GLN A 54 -1.96 -11.25 3.92
C GLN A 54 -1.26 -10.04 3.27
N PHE A 55 -1.00 -8.98 4.04
CA PHE A 55 -0.22 -7.83 3.59
C PHE A 55 1.17 -8.26 3.08
N ASP A 56 1.88 -9.15 3.78
CA ASP A 56 3.22 -9.58 3.35
C ASP A 56 3.16 -10.39 2.04
N SER A 57 2.12 -11.21 1.87
CA SER A 57 1.85 -11.95 0.63
C SER A 57 1.52 -11.02 -0.54
N GLU A 58 0.69 -9.99 -0.31
CA GLU A 58 0.23 -9.04 -1.33
C GLU A 58 1.16 -7.83 -1.48
N ARG A 59 2.19 -7.70 -0.65
CA ARG A 59 3.13 -6.59 -0.65
C ARG A 59 3.66 -6.22 -2.05
N PRO A 60 4.13 -7.15 -2.90
CA PRO A 60 4.60 -6.79 -4.24
C PRO A 60 3.49 -6.20 -5.13
N GLU A 61 2.25 -6.63 -4.97
CA GLU A 61 1.10 -6.14 -5.73
C GLU A 61 0.69 -4.74 -5.24
N VAL A 62 0.59 -4.57 -3.93
CA VAL A 62 0.36 -3.28 -3.26
C VAL A 62 1.43 -2.25 -3.67
N GLU A 63 2.70 -2.63 -3.72
CA GLU A 63 3.79 -1.75 -4.15
C GLU A 63 3.66 -1.34 -5.62
N ALA A 64 3.21 -2.25 -6.50
CA ALA A 64 2.93 -1.94 -7.89
C ALA A 64 1.76 -0.95 -8.02
N VAL A 65 0.68 -1.16 -7.27
CA VAL A 65 -0.48 -0.24 -7.21
C VAL A 65 -0.08 1.13 -6.68
N ALA A 66 0.76 1.18 -5.62
CA ALA A 66 1.27 2.42 -5.07
C ALA A 66 2.06 3.21 -6.12
N SER A 67 2.95 2.51 -6.84
CA SER A 67 3.79 3.08 -7.89
C SER A 67 2.95 3.63 -9.06
N GLU A 68 1.94 2.89 -9.50
CA GLU A 68 1.02 3.32 -10.55
C GLU A 68 0.23 4.56 -10.11
N LYS A 69 -0.38 4.53 -8.92
CA LYS A 69 -1.11 5.67 -8.36
C LYS A 69 -0.25 6.91 -8.26
N TYR A 70 0.97 6.76 -7.77
CA TYR A 70 1.92 7.86 -7.66
C TYR A 70 2.27 8.43 -9.04
N CYS A 71 2.49 7.58 -10.04
CA CYS A 71 2.72 8.02 -11.42
C CYS A 71 1.53 8.77 -12.03
N LEU A 72 0.31 8.40 -11.65
CA LEU A 72 -0.93 9.07 -12.05
C LEU A 72 -1.23 10.35 -11.24
N GLY A 73 -0.37 10.70 -10.26
CA GLY A 73 -0.57 11.85 -9.38
C GLY A 73 -1.71 11.65 -8.37
N ARG A 74 -2.16 10.42 -8.15
CA ARG A 74 -3.21 10.06 -7.19
C ARG A 74 -2.63 9.91 -5.79
N VAL A 75 -2.18 11.03 -5.26
CA VAL A 75 -1.60 11.15 -3.93
C VAL A 75 -2.57 11.98 -3.07
N ALA A 76 -2.77 11.57 -1.81
CA ALA A 76 -3.55 12.34 -0.86
C ALA A 76 -2.90 13.71 -0.57
N ALA A 77 -3.66 14.62 0.00
CA ALA A 77 -3.20 15.99 0.29
C ALA A 77 -1.95 16.06 1.20
N ASP A 78 -1.69 15.00 1.98
CA ASP A 78 -0.52 14.86 2.86
C ASP A 78 0.71 14.26 2.16
N GLY A 79 0.64 13.97 0.86
CA GLY A 79 1.71 13.29 0.13
C GLY A 79 1.74 11.78 0.33
N VAL A 80 0.67 11.21 0.90
CA VAL A 80 0.50 9.76 1.15
C VAL A 80 -0.23 9.11 -0.02
N VAL A 81 0.24 7.94 -0.46
CA VAL A 81 -0.48 7.09 -1.42
C VAL A 81 -1.37 6.14 -0.63
N ALA A 82 -2.67 6.40 -0.61
CA ALA A 82 -3.65 5.51 0.04
C ALA A 82 -4.10 4.42 -0.95
N ILE A 83 -4.02 3.15 -0.53
CA ILE A 83 -4.51 1.97 -1.23
C ILE A 83 -5.73 1.48 -0.49
N THR A 84 -6.85 1.44 -1.21
CA THR A 84 -8.16 1.04 -0.69
C THR A 84 -8.70 -0.17 -1.46
N LEU A 85 -9.75 -0.81 -0.97
CA LEU A 85 -10.40 -1.94 -1.65
C LEU A 85 -10.71 -1.63 -3.12
N SER A 86 -11.14 -0.39 -3.43
CA SER A 86 -11.44 0.05 -4.81
C SER A 86 -10.23 0.05 -5.76
N ASP A 87 -9.03 0.06 -5.21
CA ASP A 87 -7.78 0.06 -5.97
C ASP A 87 -7.29 -1.35 -6.25
N VAL A 88 -7.51 -2.28 -5.31
CA VAL A 88 -7.17 -3.69 -5.46
C VAL A 88 -8.25 -4.48 -6.23
N THR A 89 -9.53 -4.17 -6.05
CA THR A 89 -10.64 -4.83 -6.80
C THR A 89 -10.60 -4.60 -8.30
N LYS A 90 -9.97 -3.52 -8.77
CA LYS A 90 -9.81 -3.27 -10.22
C LYS A 90 -8.87 -4.24 -10.93
N PHE A 91 -8.11 -5.05 -10.19
CA PHE A 91 -7.19 -6.03 -10.76
C PHE A 91 -7.80 -7.45 -10.84
N ILE A 92 -9.01 -7.67 -10.31
CA ILE A 92 -9.70 -8.97 -10.28
C ILE A 92 -10.77 -9.09 -11.41
N GLU A 93 -10.70 -8.28 -12.47
CA GLU A 93 -11.62 -8.36 -13.64
C GLU A 93 -10.91 -8.82 -14.92
#